data_AF-A0A8S3J1H2-F1
#
_entry.id   AF-A0A8S3J1H2-F1
#
_cell.length_a   1.000
_cell.length_b   1.000
_cell.length_c   1.000
_cell.angle_alpha   90.00
_cell.angle_beta   90.00
_cell.angle_gamma   90.00
#
_symmetry.space_group_name_H-M   'P 1'
#
loop_
_entity.id
_entity.type
_entity.pdbx_description
1 polymer ?
#
loop_
_entity_poly.entity_id
_entity_poly.type
_entity_poly.pdbx_seq_one_letter_code
_entity_poly.pdbx_strand_id
1 'polypeptide(L)'
;MDRLLGKIKILSDQLKSKSLDFGTAHSLISAVINQISELRNEEEFSKLYDQIIEFSGENNIDLNNKMKERRARKTSTRFNNCLITCTIGQREEINNKNKYRIFVFYPVIDSILIEINDRFSKTNMDILRSVSSLSPDSSKFLEIDELKA
;
A
#
# COMPACT_ATOMS: atom_id res chain seq x y z
N MET A 1 2.50 6.62 9.68
CA MET A 1 1.72 5.46 9.18
C MET A 1 0.23 5.61 9.46
N ASP A 2 -0.17 6.18 10.59
CA ASP A 2 -1.59 6.38 10.94
C ASP A 2 -2.40 7.20 9.92
N ARG A 3 -1.77 8.15 9.23
CA ARG A 3 -2.44 8.91 8.15
C ARG A 3 -2.79 8.03 6.94
N LEU A 4 -1.92 7.09 6.58
CA LEU A 4 -2.14 6.16 5.47
C LEU A 4 -3.21 5.12 5.86
N LEU A 5 -3.04 4.49 7.02
CA LEU A 5 -4.01 3.52 7.54
C LEU A 5 -5.38 4.16 7.79
N GLY A 6 -5.41 5.41 8.26
CA GLY A 6 -6.63 6.18 8.47
C GLY A 6 -7.37 6.47 7.16
N LYS A 7 -6.66 6.87 6.09
CA LYS A 7 -7.26 7.06 4.76
C LYS A 7 -7.87 5.78 4.21
N ILE A 8 -7.17 4.64 4.33
CA ILE A 8 -7.67 3.33 3.91
C ILE A 8 -8.89 2.91 4.74
N LYS A 9 -8.87 3.18 6.05
CA LYS A 9 -9.99 2.89 6.94
C LYS A 9 -11.24 3.69 6.55
N ILE A 10 -11.10 4.99 6.31
CA ILE A 10 -12.20 5.85 5.86
C ILE A 10 -12.82 5.30 4.57
N LEU A 11 -11.98 4.92 3.60
CA LEU A 11 -12.46 4.28 2.37
C LEU A 11 -13.19 2.97 2.65
N SER A 12 -12.66 2.12 3.53
CA SER A 12 -13.31 0.86 3.91
C SER A 12 -14.68 1.09 4.54
N ASP A 13 -14.77 2.06 5.47
CA ASP A 13 -16.01 2.37 6.19
C ASP A 13 -17.05 3.01 5.25
N GLN A 14 -16.61 3.88 4.33
CA GLN A 14 -17.46 4.46 3.29
C GLN A 14 -18.01 3.39 2.35
N LEU A 15 -17.16 2.50 1.83
CA LEU A 15 -17.57 1.42 0.94
C LEU A 15 -18.50 0.40 1.60
N LYS A 16 -18.48 0.30 2.93
CA LYS A 16 -19.38 -0.57 3.71
C LYS A 16 -20.68 0.12 4.12
N SER A 17 -20.82 1.43 3.89
CA SER A 17 -22.02 2.18 4.27
C SER A 17 -23.23 1.78 3.43
N LYS A 18 -24.43 1.77 4.02
CA LYS A 18 -25.68 1.38 3.36
C LYS A 18 -26.18 2.39 2.32
N SER A 19 -25.63 3.60 2.30
CA SER A 19 -26.03 4.70 1.42
C SER A 19 -25.03 4.95 0.29
N LEU A 20 -24.14 3.98 0.01
CA LEU A 20 -23.10 4.18 -0.99
C LEU A 20 -23.70 4.23 -2.40
N ASP A 21 -23.59 5.38 -3.04
CA ASP A 21 -23.73 5.50 -4.49
C ASP A 21 -22.44 5.02 -5.15
N PHE A 22 -22.53 3.95 -5.93
CA PHE A 22 -21.38 3.35 -6.63
C PHE A 22 -20.69 4.33 -7.59
N GLY A 23 -21.40 5.34 -8.11
CA GLY A 23 -20.79 6.44 -8.87
C GLY A 23 -19.82 7.25 -8.02
N THR A 24 -20.21 7.62 -6.80
CA THR A 24 -19.34 8.31 -5.84
C THR A 24 -18.20 7.43 -5.33
N ALA A 25 -18.44 6.12 -5.20
CA ALA A 25 -17.42 5.15 -4.79
C ALA A 25 -16.23 5.13 -5.76
N HIS A 26 -16.49 5.21 -7.07
CA HIS A 26 -15.43 5.27 -8.07
C HIS A 26 -14.53 6.51 -7.92
N SER A 27 -15.14 7.68 -7.73
CA SER A 27 -14.40 8.93 -7.48
C SER A 27 -13.58 8.86 -6.19
N LEU A 28 -14.14 8.26 -5.13
CA LEU A 28 -13.43 8.07 -3.85
C LEU A 28 -12.23 7.14 -3.98
N ILE A 29 -12.39 5.99 -4.67
CA ILE A 29 -11.30 5.04 -4.91
C ILE A 29 -10.18 5.71 -5.70
N SER A 30 -10.52 6.42 -6.77
CA SER A 30 -9.56 7.15 -7.61
C SER A 30 -8.81 8.22 -6.80
N ALA A 31 -9.52 8.97 -5.96
CA ALA A 31 -8.91 9.97 -5.09
C ALA A 31 -7.94 9.34 -4.07
N VAL A 32 -8.28 8.18 -3.50
CA VAL A 32 -7.41 7.48 -2.54
C VAL A 32 -6.18 6.91 -3.23
N ILE A 33 -6.31 6.35 -4.44
CA ILE A 33 -5.16 5.89 -5.24
C ILE A 33 -4.19 7.06 -5.47
N ASN A 34 -4.70 8.21 -5.92
CA ASN A 34 -3.88 9.40 -6.14
C ASN A 34 -3.16 9.83 -4.86
N GLN A 35 -3.89 9.94 -3.74
CA GLN A 35 -3.30 10.34 -2.47
C GLN A 35 -2.25 9.35 -1.94
N ILE A 36 -2.43 8.05 -2.15
CA ILE A 36 -1.45 7.03 -1.74
C ILE A 36 -0.22 7.10 -2.65
N SER A 37 -0.42 7.34 -3.95
CA SER A 37 0.67 7.52 -4.91
C SER A 37 1.54 8.73 -4.59
N GLU A 38 0.94 9.82 -4.13
CA GLU A 38 1.64 11.04 -3.71
C GLU A 38 2.53 10.83 -2.48
N LEU A 39 2.18 9.88 -1.61
CA LEU A 39 3.01 9.52 -0.45
C LEU A 39 4.29 8.80 -0.85
N ARG A 40 4.38 8.28 -2.08
CA ARG A 40 5.55 7.58 -2.61
C ARG A 40 6.64 8.55 -3.07
N ASN A 41 7.06 9.45 -2.18
CA ASN A 41 8.14 10.40 -2.45
C ASN A 41 9.14 10.46 -1.28
N GLU A 42 10.28 11.10 -1.52
CA GLU A 42 11.37 11.21 -0.54
C GLU A 42 11.04 12.20 0.59
N GLU A 43 10.25 13.23 0.30
CA GLU A 43 9.88 14.27 1.26
C GLU A 43 8.92 13.74 2.33
N GLU A 44 7.86 13.04 1.94
CA GLU A 44 6.89 12.40 2.84
C GLU A 44 7.54 11.28 3.65
N PHE A 45 8.47 10.53 3.05
CA PHE A 45 9.29 9.59 3.82
C PHE A 45 10.12 10.31 4.89
N SER A 46 10.76 11.43 4.54
CA SER A 46 11.58 12.19 5.48
C SER A 46 10.74 12.74 6.64
N LYS A 47 9.56 13.32 6.35
CA LYS A 47 8.60 13.77 7.37
C LYS A 47 8.21 12.63 8.32
N LEU A 48 7.89 11.46 7.78
CA LEU A 48 7.56 10.27 8.58
C LEU A 48 8.75 9.82 9.43
N TYR A 49 9.95 9.84 8.86
CA TYR A 49 11.17 9.42 9.57
C TYR A 49 11.49 10.38 10.73
N ASP A 50 11.30 11.68 10.54
CA ASP A 50 11.53 12.69 11.57
C ASP A 50 10.50 12.55 12.71
N GLN A 51 9.23 12.28 12.39
CA GLN A 51 8.21 11.93 13.38
C GLN A 51 8.57 10.69 14.20
N ILE A 52 9.18 9.68 13.56
CA ILE A 52 9.64 8.47 14.26
C ILE A 52 10.78 8.81 15.22
N ILE A 53 11.73 9.66 14.81
CA ILE A 53 12.82 10.12 15.68
C ILE A 53 12.26 10.88 16.88
N GLU A 54 11.35 11.83 16.64
CA GLU A 54 10.72 12.65 17.68
C GLU A 54 9.96 11.77 18.68
N PHE A 55 9.07 10.89 18.19
CA PHE A 55 8.33 9.93 19.02
C PHE A 55 9.27 9.03 19.83
N SER A 56 10.37 8.58 19.23
CA SER A 56 11.38 7.76 19.90
C SER A 56 12.07 8.52 21.03
N GLY A 57 12.39 9.80 20.80
CA GLY A 57 12.96 10.69 21.80
C GLY A 57 12.03 10.92 22.98
N GLU A 58 10.75 11.21 22.71
CA GLU A 58 9.73 11.41 23.74
C GLU A 58 9.51 10.16 24.61
N ASN A 59 9.61 8.98 24.01
CA ASN A 59 9.35 7.70 24.68
C ASN A 59 10.62 6.99 25.19
N ASN A 60 11.79 7.65 25.16
CA ASN A 60 13.08 7.07 25.55
C ASN A 60 13.41 5.73 24.85
N ILE A 61 13.01 5.60 23.59
CA ILE A 61 13.32 4.43 22.76
C ILE A 61 14.69 4.67 22.12
N ASP A 62 15.64 3.76 22.38
CA ASP A 62 16.96 3.82 21.77
C ASP A 62 16.94 3.20 20.36
N LEU A 63 16.95 4.06 19.34
CA LEU A 63 17.03 3.65 17.93
C LEU A 63 18.40 3.06 17.54
N ASN A 64 19.44 3.33 18.34
CA ASN A 64 20.78 2.79 18.12
C ASN A 64 20.99 1.44 18.81
N ASN A 65 20.00 0.97 19.57
CA ASN A 65 20.05 -0.34 20.18
C ASN A 65 20.02 -1.39 19.06
N LYS A 66 21.21 -1.84 18.65
CA LYS A 66 21.36 -2.83 17.60
C LYS A 66 20.55 -4.06 18.02
N MET A 67 19.47 -4.35 17.30
CA MET A 67 18.87 -5.68 17.36
C MET A 67 20.02 -6.69 17.21
N LYS A 68 20.04 -7.72 18.07
CA LYS A 68 21.06 -8.79 17.99
C LYS A 68 21.27 -9.14 16.52
N GLU A 69 22.51 -8.98 16.05
CA GLU A 69 22.88 -9.25 14.66
C GLU A 69 22.30 -10.62 14.29
N ARG A 70 21.51 -10.64 13.21
CA ARG A 70 20.94 -11.91 12.76
C ARG A 70 22.11 -12.78 12.38
N ARG A 71 22.10 -14.04 12.84
CA ARG A 71 23.16 -15.00 12.51
C ARG A 71 23.37 -15.00 11.00
N ALA A 72 24.52 -14.52 10.55
CA ALA A 72 24.87 -14.50 9.14
C ALA A 72 24.80 -15.93 8.60
N ARG A 73 23.87 -16.17 7.66
CA ARG A 73 23.79 -17.47 6.98
C ARG A 73 25.01 -17.60 6.09
N LYS A 74 25.96 -18.44 6.51
CA LYS A 74 27.08 -18.84 5.66
C LYS A 74 26.57 -19.72 4.54
N THR A 75 26.96 -19.41 3.31
CA THR A 75 26.74 -20.30 2.17
C THR A 75 27.43 -21.63 2.47
N SER A 76 26.74 -22.74 2.20
CA SER A 76 27.32 -24.07 2.41
C SER A 76 28.56 -24.21 1.53
N THR A 77 29.64 -24.73 2.11
CA THR A 77 30.92 -24.97 1.42
C THR A 77 30.77 -25.90 0.22
N ARG A 78 29.69 -26.70 0.18
CA ARG A 78 29.31 -27.54 -0.96
C ARG A 78 29.04 -26.76 -2.25
N PHE A 79 28.71 -25.48 -2.16
CA PHE A 79 28.37 -24.65 -3.33
C PHE A 79 29.52 -23.74 -3.78
N ASN A 80 30.73 -23.84 -3.20
CA ASN A 80 31.83 -22.93 -3.53
C ASN A 80 32.27 -22.96 -5.01
N ASN A 81 32.02 -24.07 -5.72
CA ASN A 81 32.35 -24.23 -7.15
C ASN A 81 31.09 -24.29 -8.05
N CYS A 82 29.92 -23.91 -7.53
CA CYS A 82 28.69 -23.83 -8.32
C CYS A 82 28.39 -22.39 -8.70
N LEU A 83 27.93 -22.17 -9.93
CA LEU A 83 27.30 -20.92 -10.32
C LEU A 83 25.92 -20.84 -9.68
N ILE A 84 25.78 -20.02 -8.63
CA ILE A 84 24.50 -19.79 -7.97
C ILE A 84 23.75 -18.70 -8.75
N THR A 85 22.70 -19.09 -9.48
CA THR A 85 21.84 -18.18 -10.26
C THR A 85 20.58 -17.71 -9.50
N CYS A 86 20.31 -18.29 -8.33
CA CYS A 86 19.12 -18.01 -7.51
C CYS A 86 19.48 -17.40 -6.15
N THR A 87 18.50 -16.79 -5.49
CA THR A 87 18.71 -16.19 -4.16
C THR A 87 18.94 -17.27 -3.09
N ILE A 88 19.96 -17.08 -2.24
CA ILE A 88 20.31 -18.00 -1.13
C ILE A 88 19.66 -17.62 0.21
N GLY A 89 18.67 -16.72 0.19
CA GLY A 89 17.96 -16.27 1.38
C GLY A 89 18.81 -15.46 2.37
N GLN A 90 19.97 -14.95 1.94
CA GLN A 90 20.68 -13.89 2.66
C GLN A 90 19.87 -12.60 2.51
N ARG A 91 19.54 -11.97 3.63
CA ARG A 91 18.87 -10.66 3.65
C ARG A 91 19.91 -9.64 4.10
N GLU A 92 20.01 -8.54 3.36
CA GLU A 92 20.81 -7.41 3.80
C GLU A 92 20.25 -6.82 5.09
N GLU A 93 21.15 -6.34 5.94
CA GLU A 93 20.75 -5.55 7.10
C GLU A 93 20.24 -4.18 6.65
N ILE A 94 19.10 -3.79 7.21
CA ILE A 94 18.47 -2.49 7.03
C ILE A 94 18.93 -1.62 8.21
N ASN A 95 19.99 -0.86 7.99
CA ASN A 95 20.66 -0.08 9.04
C ASN A 95 20.79 1.40 8.71
N ASN A 96 20.23 1.84 7.58
CA ASN A 96 20.32 3.22 7.11
C ASN A 96 18.92 3.71 6.73
N LYS A 97 18.64 5.00 7.00
CA LYS A 97 17.46 5.75 6.56
C LYS A 97 17.09 5.44 5.09
N ASN A 98 18.07 5.48 4.18
CA ASN A 98 17.82 5.19 2.76
C ASN A 98 17.40 3.73 2.49
N LYS A 99 17.95 2.77 3.24
CA LYS A 99 17.53 1.37 3.13
C LYS A 99 16.09 1.18 3.64
N TYR A 100 15.70 1.85 4.73
CA TYR A 100 14.31 1.84 5.18
C TYR A 100 13.35 2.41 4.13
N ARG A 101 13.74 3.49 3.45
CA ARG A 101 12.95 4.05 2.35
C ARG A 101 12.70 3.03 1.22
N ILE A 102 13.79 2.44 0.72
CA ILE A 102 13.76 1.58 -0.47
C ILE A 102 13.18 0.19 -0.18
N PHE A 103 13.52 -0.39 0.97
CA PHE A 103 13.17 -1.80 1.26
C PHE A 103 11.94 -1.95 2.15
N VAL A 104 11.44 -0.88 2.77
CA VAL A 104 10.26 -0.94 3.64
C VAL A 104 9.19 0.03 3.18
N PHE A 105 9.49 1.33 3.11
CA PHE A 105 8.48 2.35 2.85
C PHE A 105 7.86 2.23 1.45
N TYR A 106 8.67 2.24 0.39
CA TYR A 106 8.15 2.12 -0.97
C TYR A 106 7.45 0.78 -1.22
N PRO A 107 8.00 -0.38 -0.83
CA PRO A 107 7.32 -1.65 -1.03
C PRO A 107 5.95 -1.73 -0.34
N VAL A 108 5.80 -1.15 0.86
CA VAL A 108 4.51 -1.12 1.56
C VAL A 108 3.49 -0.29 0.79
N ILE A 109 3.88 0.89 0.29
CA ILE A 109 2.98 1.73 -0.53
C ILE A 109 2.62 1.01 -1.83
N ASP A 110 3.62 0.44 -2.51
CA ASP A 110 3.46 -0.27 -3.77
C ASP A 110 2.53 -1.48 -3.61
N SER A 111 2.68 -2.26 -2.53
CA SER A 111 1.76 -3.36 -2.22
C SER A 111 0.33 -2.90 -2.01
N ILE A 112 0.12 -1.80 -1.30
CA ILE A 112 -1.24 -1.25 -1.08
C ILE A 112 -1.85 -0.77 -2.40
N LEU A 113 -1.06 -0.12 -3.25
CA LEU A 113 -1.52 0.32 -4.57
C LEU A 113 -1.88 -0.87 -5.46
N ILE A 114 -1.07 -1.93 -5.47
CA ILE A 114 -1.35 -3.15 -6.22
C ILE A 114 -2.67 -3.76 -5.75
N GLU A 115 -2.83 -3.99 -4.45
CA GLU A 115 -4.04 -4.60 -3.89
C GLU A 115 -5.31 -3.78 -4.16
N ILE A 116 -5.23 -2.45 -4.06
CA ILE A 116 -6.37 -1.56 -4.37
C ILE A 116 -6.71 -1.63 -5.87
N ASN A 117 -5.70 -1.60 -6.75
CA ASN A 117 -5.93 -1.65 -8.20
C ASN A 117 -6.43 -3.03 -8.66
N ASP A 118 -5.95 -4.11 -8.07
CA ASP A 118 -6.43 -5.46 -8.38
C ASP A 118 -7.89 -5.64 -7.93
N ARG A 119 -8.24 -5.12 -6.76
CA ARG A 119 -9.60 -5.20 -6.21
C ARG A 119 -10.59 -4.33 -7.01
N PHE A 120 -10.19 -3.13 -7.37
CA PHE A 120 -10.98 -2.17 -8.14
C PHE A 120 -10.47 -2.02 -9.57
N SER A 121 -10.16 -3.16 -10.19
CA SER A 121 -9.76 -3.21 -11.58
C SER A 121 -10.83 -2.58 -12.46
N LYS A 122 -10.44 -2.13 -13.66
CA LYS A 122 -11.36 -1.50 -14.60
C LYS A 122 -12.63 -2.35 -14.83
N THR A 123 -12.45 -3.65 -15.02
CA THR A 123 -13.56 -4.61 -15.18
C THR A 123 -14.46 -4.66 -13.95
N ASN A 124 -13.89 -4.71 -12.74
CA ASN A 124 -14.68 -4.76 -11.51
C ASN A 124 -15.45 -3.44 -11.30
N MET A 125 -14.85 -2.32 -11.70
CA MET A 125 -15.48 -1.00 -11.63
C MET A 125 -16.60 -0.84 -12.66
N ASP A 126 -16.43 -1.38 -13.88
CA ASP A 126 -17.48 -1.39 -14.91
C ASP A 126 -18.66 -2.27 -14.47
N ILE A 127 -18.39 -3.41 -13.82
CA ILE A 127 -19.42 -4.25 -13.18
C ILE A 127 -20.14 -3.48 -12.05
N LEU A 128 -19.41 -2.81 -11.17
CA LEU A 128 -20.00 -1.99 -10.10
C LEU A 128 -20.90 -0.88 -10.66
N ARG A 129 -20.47 -0.23 -11.76
CA ARG A 129 -21.22 0.82 -12.43
C ARG A 129 -22.48 0.28 -13.10
N SER A 130 -22.41 -0.84 -13.80
CA SER A 130 -23.60 -1.49 -14.39
C SER A 130 -24.59 -1.97 -13.33
N VAL A 131 -24.13 -2.49 -12.19
CA VAL A 131 -25.01 -2.81 -11.05
C VAL A 131 -25.70 -1.55 -10.53
N SER A 132 -25.00 -0.42 -10.51
CA SER A 132 -25.57 0.86 -10.06
C SER A 132 -26.64 1.42 -11.00
N SER A 133 -26.50 1.24 -12.32
CA SER A 133 -27.50 1.66 -13.31
C SER A 133 -28.72 0.75 -13.36
N LEU A 134 -28.71 -0.38 -12.63
CA LEU A 134 -29.87 -1.24 -12.41
C LEU A 134 -30.65 -0.90 -11.14
N SER A 135 -30.19 0.08 -10.35
CA SER A 135 -30.95 0.56 -9.19
C SER A 135 -32.00 1.60 -9.62
N PRO A 136 -33.28 1.44 -9.24
CA PRO A 136 -34.36 2.37 -9.64
C PRO A 136 -34.18 3.79 -9.09
N ASP A 137 -33.41 3.94 -8.00
CA ASP A 137 -33.09 5.24 -7.40
C ASP A 137 -31.91 5.95 -8.09
N SER A 138 -31.25 5.28 -9.06
CA SER A 138 -30.12 5.83 -9.79
C SER A 138 -30.59 6.82 -10.86
N SER A 139 -29.88 7.94 -10.98
CA SER A 139 -30.14 8.93 -12.05
C SER A 139 -29.93 8.38 -13.46
N LYS A 140 -29.23 7.24 -13.58
CA LYS A 140 -28.88 6.56 -14.83
C LYS A 140 -29.58 5.21 -15.00
N PHE A 141 -30.74 5.05 -14.36
CA PHE A 141 -31.48 3.80 -14.39
C PHE A 141 -31.80 3.37 -15.83
N LEU A 142 -31.37 2.15 -16.21
CA LEU A 142 -31.54 1.55 -17.55
C LEU A 142 -30.83 2.27 -18.71
N GLU A 143 -29.82 3.11 -18.45
CA GLU A 143 -28.97 3.63 -19.52
C GLU A 143 -28.10 2.51 -20.13
N ILE A 144 -28.36 2.19 -21.40
CA ILE A 144 -27.70 1.09 -22.13
C ILE A 144 -26.19 1.31 -22.24
N ASP A 145 -25.73 2.55 -22.25
CA ASP A 145 -24.30 2.87 -22.28
C ASP A 145 -23.58 2.54 -20.98
N GLU A 146 -24.30 2.46 -19.85
CA GLU A 146 -23.76 2.06 -18.54
C GLU A 146 -23.81 0.53 -18.34
N LEU A 147 -24.48 -0.23 -19.22
CA LEU A 147 -24.66 -1.69 -19.14
C LEU A 147 -23.58 -2.48 -19.90
N LYS A 148 -22.62 -1.80 -20.53
CA LYS A 148 -21.52 -2.44 -21.27
C LYS A 148 -20.45 -2.89 -20.28
N ALA A 149 -20.55 -4.14 -19.84
CA ALA A 149 -19.47 -4.85 -19.13
C ALA A 149 -18.44 -5.43 -20.11
#